data_AF-A0A930R279-F1
#
_entry.id   AF-A0A930R279-F1
#
_cell.length_a   1.000
_cell.length_b   1.000
_cell.length_c   1.000
_cell.angle_alpha   90.00
_cell.angle_beta   90.00
_cell.angle_gamma   90.00
#
_symmetry.space_group_name_H-M   'P 1'
#
loop_
_entity.id
_entity.type
_entity.pdbx_description
1 polymer ?
#
loop_
_entity_poly.entity_id
_entity_poly.type
_entity_poly.pdbx_seq_one_letter_code
_entity_poly.pdbx_strand_id
1 'polypeptide(L)'
;MPKELAERADYFKAEAEGVNAMCELMEKFGVKKMEEGREAGRAEGRIEGRMESARATAAALIALGKLTIAQIAAATQLPTEEVERLASVSGT
;
A
#
# COMPACT_ATOMS: atom_id res chain seq x y z
N MET A 1 -31.85 6.57 24.89
CA MET A 1 -31.04 5.71 24.00
C MET A 1 -31.25 5.99 22.51
N PRO A 2 -32.35 5.65 21.80
CA PRO A 2 -32.47 6.01 20.36
C PRO A 2 -32.84 7.48 20.10
N LYS A 3 -33.60 8.11 21.00
CA LYS A 3 -34.03 9.53 20.86
C LYS A 3 -32.85 10.52 20.94
N GLU A 4 -31.92 10.28 21.86
CA GLU A 4 -30.72 11.13 22.03
C GLU A 4 -29.79 11.14 20.82
N LEU A 5 -29.75 10.06 20.03
CA LEU A 5 -28.91 9.99 18.83
C LEU A 5 -29.53 10.79 17.67
N ALA A 6 -30.86 10.78 17.57
CA ALA A 6 -31.61 11.59 16.61
C ALA A 6 -31.49 13.08 16.93
N GLU A 7 -31.67 13.46 18.21
CA GLU A 7 -31.51 14.85 18.66
C GLU A 7 -30.09 15.39 18.41
N ARG A 8 -29.04 14.57 18.57
CA ARG A 8 -27.67 14.95 18.20
C ARG A 8 -27.50 15.10 16.68
N ALA A 9 -28.11 14.24 15.87
CA ALA A 9 -28.04 14.36 14.41
C ALA A 9 -28.75 15.62 13.90
N ASP A 10 -29.83 16.04 14.58
CA ASP A 10 -30.56 17.25 14.28
C ASP A 10 -29.78 18.51 14.72
N TYR A 11 -29.13 18.48 15.89
CA TYR A 11 -28.19 19.51 16.34
C TYR A 11 -27.10 19.80 15.29
N PHE A 12 -26.46 18.74 14.76
CA PHE A 12 -25.41 18.89 13.72
C PHE A 12 -25.91 19.44 12.37
N LYS A 13 -27.21 19.35 12.09
CA LYS A 13 -27.79 19.74 10.79
C LYS A 13 -28.52 21.09 10.81
N ALA A 14 -29.03 21.51 11.97
CA ALA A 14 -29.95 22.65 12.06
C ALA A 14 -29.36 23.86 12.80
N GLU A 15 -28.47 23.65 13.78
CA GLU A 15 -27.90 24.74 14.57
C GLU A 15 -26.55 25.19 14.00
N ALA A 16 -26.32 26.51 13.92
CA ALA A 16 -25.09 27.07 13.36
C ALA A 16 -23.83 26.57 14.09
N GLU A 17 -23.92 26.36 15.40
CA GLU A 17 -22.85 25.78 16.22
C GLU A 17 -22.62 24.30 15.92
N GLY A 18 -23.70 23.54 15.69
CA GLY A 18 -23.63 22.12 15.30
C GLY A 18 -23.07 21.93 13.90
N VAL A 19 -23.46 22.76 12.94
CA VAL A 19 -22.89 22.76 11.57
C VAL A 19 -21.42 23.16 11.61
N ASN A 20 -21.03 24.16 12.42
CA ASN A 20 -19.63 24.56 12.57
C ASN A 20 -18.78 23.43 13.19
N ALA A 21 -19.28 22.78 14.24
CA ALA A 21 -18.63 21.62 14.84
C ALA A 21 -18.48 20.45 13.84
N MET A 22 -19.47 20.23 12.98
CA MET A 22 -19.40 19.24 11.91
C MET A 22 -18.36 19.60 10.85
N CYS A 23 -18.28 20.87 10.42
CA CYS A 23 -17.25 21.35 9.50
C CYS A 23 -15.84 21.14 10.06
N GLU A 24 -15.59 21.54 11.31
CA GLU A 24 -14.29 21.34 11.95
C GLU A 24 -13.91 19.86 12.06
N LEU A 25 -14.87 18.99 12.36
CA LEU A 25 -14.65 17.54 12.41
C LEU A 25 -14.28 17.02 11.02
N MET A 26 -15.03 17.40 9.98
CA MET A 26 -14.73 16.98 8.60
C MET A 26 -13.36 17.45 8.14
N GLU A 27 -12.95 18.68 8.46
CA GLU A 27 -11.62 19.19 8.12
C GLU A 27 -10.53 18.39 8.83
N LYS A 28 -10.67 18.16 10.15
CA LYS A 28 -9.69 17.37 10.94
C LYS A 28 -9.58 15.94 10.45
N PHE A 29 -10.70 15.27 10.19
CA PHE A 29 -10.71 13.90 9.66
C PHE A 29 -10.22 13.84 8.22
N GLY A 30 -10.55 14.83 7.38
CA GLY A 30 -10.12 14.91 5.99
C GLY A 30 -8.60 15.07 5.88
N VAL A 31 -8.02 16.00 6.64
CA VAL A 31 -6.56 16.21 6.68
C VAL A 31 -5.85 14.95 7.17
N LYS A 32 -6.33 14.36 8.27
CA LYS A 32 -5.75 13.12 8.81
C LYS A 32 -5.81 11.97 7.80
N LYS A 33 -6.94 11.78 7.12
CA LYS A 33 -7.10 10.73 6.10
C LYS A 33 -6.21 10.95 4.88
N MET A 34 -6.03 12.19 4.45
CA MET A 34 -5.13 12.52 3.34
C MET A 34 -3.66 12.25 3.70
N GLU A 35 -3.25 12.56 4.93
CA GLU A 35 -1.89 12.28 5.43
C GLU A 35 -1.64 10.76 5.53
N GLU A 36 -2.56 10.02 6.16
CA GLU A 36 -2.53 8.55 6.22
C GLU A 36 -2.42 7.93 4.82
N GLY A 37 -3.22 8.41 3.86
CA GLY A 37 -3.18 7.92 2.47
C GLY A 37 -1.86 8.20 1.76
N ARG A 38 -1.26 9.38 2.01
CA ARG A 38 0.05 9.75 1.43
C ARG A 38 1.20 8.94 2.03
N GLU A 39 1.13 8.59 3.32
CA GLU A 39 2.12 7.73 3.96
C GLU A 39 2.00 6.28 3.49
N ALA A 40 0.76 5.75 3.44
CA ALA A 40 0.48 4.42 2.91
C ALA A 40 0.96 4.26 1.46
N GLY A 41 0.63 5.21 0.57
CA GLY A 41 1.08 5.17 -0.83
C GLY A 41 2.60 5.23 -0.99
N ARG A 42 3.31 5.98 -0.12
CA ARG A 42 4.79 5.97 -0.11
C ARG A 42 5.38 4.66 0.42
N ALA A 43 4.72 4.01 1.37
CA ALA A 43 5.16 2.72 1.87
C ALA A 43 4.97 1.64 0.80
N GLU A 44 3.80 1.61 0.16
CA GLU A 44 3.46 0.68 -0.90
C GLU A 44 4.40 0.82 -2.10
N GLY A 45 4.59 2.04 -2.62
CA GLY A 45 5.49 2.28 -3.76
C GLY A 45 6.96 1.91 -3.48
N ARG A 46 7.43 2.02 -2.22
CA ARG A 46 8.77 1.55 -1.83
C ARG A 46 8.88 0.03 -1.75
N ILE A 47 7.79 -0.66 -1.41
CA ILE A 47 7.76 -2.12 -1.38
C ILE A 47 7.73 -2.64 -2.83
N GLU A 48 6.84 -2.08 -3.65
CA GLU A 48 6.69 -2.45 -5.05
C GLU A 48 7.97 -2.22 -5.85
N GLY A 49 8.59 -1.03 -5.74
CA GLY A 49 9.84 -0.74 -6.45
C GLY A 49 11.02 -1.62 -6.04
N ARG A 50 11.08 -2.05 -4.77
CA ARG A 50 12.09 -3.02 -4.30
C ARG A 50 11.85 -4.41 -4.89
N MET A 51 10.59 -4.86 -4.90
CA MET A 51 10.22 -6.14 -5.48
C MET A 51 10.47 -6.18 -7.00
N GLU A 52 10.12 -5.10 -7.71
CA GLU A 52 10.38 -4.97 -9.14
C GLU A 52 11.88 -5.00 -9.45
N SER A 53 12.70 -4.26 -8.69
CA SER A 53 14.15 -4.25 -8.84
C SER A 53 14.77 -5.64 -8.59
N ALA A 54 14.30 -6.35 -7.55
CA ALA A 54 14.75 -7.70 -7.25
C ALA A 54 14.39 -8.69 -8.37
N ARG A 55 13.17 -8.60 -8.92
CA ARG A 55 12.73 -9.41 -10.07
C ARG A 55 13.53 -9.14 -11.32
N ALA A 56 13.77 -7.87 -11.65
CA ALA A 56 14.59 -7.48 -12.81
C ALA A 56 16.03 -8.01 -12.68
N THR A 57 16.60 -7.92 -11.48
CA THR A 57 17.92 -8.48 -11.20
C THR A 57 17.93 -9.99 -11.34
N ALA A 58 16.92 -10.69 -10.80
CA ALA A 58 16.80 -12.15 -10.92
C ALA A 58 16.69 -12.59 -12.38
N ALA A 59 15.87 -11.91 -13.19
CA ALA A 59 15.73 -12.19 -14.62
C ALA A 59 17.07 -12.01 -15.37
N ALA A 60 17.83 -10.96 -15.07
CA ALA A 60 19.15 -10.77 -15.66
C ALA A 60 20.13 -11.89 -15.26
N LEU A 61 20.14 -12.31 -13.99
CA LEU A 61 20.98 -13.40 -13.50
C LEU A 61 20.61 -14.76 -14.11
N ILE A 62 19.31 -15.00 -14.32
CA ILE A 62 18.79 -16.19 -15.03
C ILE A 62 19.29 -16.19 -16.48
N ALA A 63 19.14 -15.06 -17.19
CA ALA A 63 19.57 -14.92 -18.58
C ALA A 63 21.09 -15.12 -18.76
N LEU A 64 21.90 -14.79 -17.74
CA LEU A 64 23.33 -15.08 -17.76
C LEU A 64 23.66 -16.58 -17.68
N GLY A 65 22.77 -17.41 -17.12
CA GLY A 65 22.91 -18.87 -17.07
C GLY A 65 24.07 -19.40 -16.20
N LYS A 66 24.68 -18.55 -15.36
CA LYS A 66 25.89 -18.87 -14.58
C LYS A 66 25.61 -19.27 -13.13
N LEU A 67 24.41 -18.99 -12.65
CA LEU A 67 24.02 -19.16 -11.24
C LEU A 67 22.87 -20.16 -11.14
N THR A 68 22.84 -20.92 -10.05
CA THR A 68 21.69 -21.78 -9.74
C THR A 68 20.53 -20.95 -9.21
N ILE A 69 19.31 -21.48 -9.31
CA ILE A 69 18.10 -20.86 -8.75
C ILE A 69 18.29 -20.45 -7.29
N ALA A 70 18.90 -21.33 -6.46
CA ALA A 70 19.17 -21.03 -5.06
C ALA A 70 20.13 -19.86 -4.85
N GLN A 71 21.16 -19.73 -5.70
CA GLN A 71 22.10 -18.60 -5.65
C GLN A 71 21.44 -17.29 -6.08
N ILE A 72 20.56 -17.33 -7.08
CA ILE A 72 19.82 -16.16 -7.55
C ILE A 72 18.80 -15.71 -6.48
N ALA A 73 18.10 -16.65 -5.85
CA ALA A 73 17.20 -16.38 -4.72
C ALA A 73 17.94 -15.70 -3.57
N ALA A 74 19.12 -16.22 -3.19
CA ALA A 74 19.95 -15.61 -2.16
C ALA A 74 20.46 -14.20 -2.54
N ALA A 75 20.89 -14.01 -3.79
CA ALA A 75 21.43 -12.72 -4.26
C ALA A 75 20.36 -11.62 -4.40
N THR A 76 19.12 -12.01 -4.71
CA THR A 76 18.00 -11.07 -4.95
C THR A 76 17.04 -10.97 -3.79
N GLN A 77 17.24 -11.78 -2.74
CA GLN A 77 16.34 -11.92 -1.59
C GLN A 77 14.90 -12.30 -1.98
N LEU A 78 14.73 -12.91 -3.16
CA LEU A 78 13.46 -13.46 -3.60
C LEU A 78 13.30 -14.89 -3.09
N PRO A 79 12.05 -15.34 -2.83
CA PRO A 79 11.79 -16.74 -2.55
C PRO A 79 12.13 -17.59 -3.77
N THR A 80 12.68 -18.80 -3.54
CA THR A 80 13.10 -19.72 -4.59
C THR A 80 11.99 -19.97 -5.62
N GLU A 81 10.74 -20.14 -5.17
CA GLU A 81 9.58 -20.33 -6.04
C GLU A 81 9.36 -19.17 -7.04
N GLU A 82 9.64 -17.93 -6.64
CA GLU A 82 9.52 -16.78 -7.52
C GLU A 82 10.61 -16.79 -8.59
N VAL A 83 11.84 -17.17 -8.20
CA VAL A 83 12.95 -17.30 -9.14
C VAL A 83 12.70 -18.43 -10.14
N GLU A 84 12.12 -19.55 -9.71
CA GLU A 84 11.70 -20.64 -10.61
C GLU A 84 10.64 -20.20 -11.61
N ARG A 85 9.63 -19.42 -11.17
CA ARG A 85 8.63 -18.83 -12.06
C ARG A 85 9.26 -17.89 -13.09
N LEU A 86 10.22 -17.06 -12.68
CA LEU A 86 10.92 -16.16 -13.61
C LEU A 86 11.76 -16.95 -14.64
N ALA A 87 12.37 -18.05 -14.20
CA ALA A 87 13.17 -18.91 -15.07
C ALA A 87 12.32 -19.68 -16.08
N SER A 88 11.11 -20.11 -15.71
CA SER A 88 10.20 -20.79 -16.63
C SER A 88 9.62 -19.85 -17.71
N VAL A 89 9.41 -18.58 -17.38
CA VAL A 89 8.93 -17.56 -18.35
C VAL A 89 10.04 -17.11 -19.31
N SER A 90 11.30 -17.11 -18.87
CA SER A 90 12.44 -16.67 -19.70
C SER A 90 12.97 -17.76 -20.65
N GLY A 91 12.43 -18.98 -20.57
CA GLY A 91 12.87 -20.15 -21.34
C GLY A 91 12.06 -20.46 -22.61
N THR A 92 11.11 -19.60 -23.00
CA THR A 92 10.37 -19.67 -24.28
C THR A 92 10.88 -18.65 -25.28
#